data_AF-A0A1J7JYF1-F1
#
_entry.id   AF-A0A1J7JYF1-F1
#
_cell.length_a   1.000
_cell.length_b   1.000
_cell.length_c   1.000
_cell.angle_alpha   90.00
_cell.angle_beta   90.00
_cell.angle_gamma   90.00
#
_symmetry.space_group_name_H-M   'P 1'
#
loop_
_entity.id
_entity.type
_entity.pdbx_description
1 polymer ?
#
loop_
_entity_poly.entity_id
_entity_poly.type
_entity_poly.pdbx_seq_one_letter_code
_entity_poly.pdbx_strand_id
1 'polypeptide(L)'
;MPLAPVRTVPFPSESALSSSYKRAYFIDAFSVTLPAHGSRRQYTPDALAQALFCNPPSWFSLLMWIRDRVMSILGVKTSTEIRAAADKSGVETVAVFPIVSRTETEIVLGEDDSHLDFRTSILIRENQLGATSDKDGYGRGEEIVATTVVHCHGLLGRAYITIIKPFHVLIVKYSLARVPDRIAANDCYSQKCR
;
A
#
# COMPACT_ATOMS: atom_id res chain seq x y z
N MET A 1 10.86 -7.15 17.01
CA MET A 1 10.76 -8.30 16.08
C MET A 1 11.51 -7.94 14.81
N PRO A 2 12.20 -8.90 14.16
CA PRO A 2 12.80 -8.68 12.86
C PRO A 2 11.72 -8.42 11.81
N LEU A 3 12.00 -7.54 10.85
CA LEU A 3 11.10 -7.23 9.74
C LEU A 3 10.84 -8.49 8.90
N ALA A 4 9.59 -8.70 8.50
CA ALA A 4 9.24 -9.82 7.63
C ALA A 4 9.86 -9.64 6.22
N PRO A 5 10.27 -10.74 5.55
CA PRO A 5 10.91 -10.65 4.25
C PRO A 5 9.91 -10.19 3.18
N VAL A 6 10.19 -9.04 2.58
CA VAL A 6 9.40 -8.49 1.46
C VAL A 6 9.97 -8.93 0.12
N ARG A 7 9.09 -9.42 -0.74
CA ARG A 7 9.43 -9.93 -2.08
C ARG A 7 8.88 -9.02 -3.16
N THR A 8 9.57 -8.95 -4.28
CA THR A 8 8.99 -8.38 -5.51
C THR A 8 8.26 -9.49 -6.23
N VAL A 9 7.02 -9.25 -6.66
CA VAL A 9 6.18 -10.26 -7.30
C VAL A 9 5.74 -9.80 -8.69
N PRO A 10 5.36 -10.73 -9.59
CA PRO A 10 4.67 -10.37 -10.82
C PRO A 10 3.39 -9.58 -10.53
N PHE A 11 3.00 -8.71 -11.46
CA PHE A 11 1.78 -7.91 -11.30
C PHE A 11 0.56 -8.84 -11.32
N PRO A 12 -0.29 -8.79 -10.28
CA PRO A 12 -1.41 -9.73 -10.14
C PRO A 12 -2.46 -9.50 -11.22
N SER A 13 -2.66 -10.49 -12.10
CA SER A 13 -3.67 -10.44 -13.15
C SER A 13 -5.11 -10.42 -12.61
N GLU A 14 -5.29 -10.95 -11.41
CA GLU A 14 -6.53 -11.03 -10.65
C GLU A 14 -6.92 -9.70 -9.99
N SER A 15 -6.01 -8.72 -9.94
CA SER A 15 -6.29 -7.40 -9.39
C SER A 15 -7.24 -6.62 -10.30
N ALA A 16 -8.12 -5.83 -9.70
CA ALA A 16 -8.94 -4.84 -10.40
C ALA A 16 -8.10 -3.83 -11.19
N LEU A 17 -6.82 -3.63 -10.83
CA LEU A 17 -5.90 -2.75 -11.55
C LEU A 17 -5.26 -3.38 -12.80
N SER A 18 -5.48 -4.67 -13.07
CA SER A 18 -4.79 -5.41 -14.15
C SER A 18 -4.87 -4.76 -15.53
N SER A 19 -6.03 -4.19 -15.88
CA SER A 19 -6.24 -3.47 -17.15
C SER A 19 -5.40 -2.19 -17.28
N SER A 20 -5.01 -1.60 -16.15
CA SER A 20 -4.28 -0.34 -16.08
C SER A 20 -2.76 -0.50 -16.21
N TYR A 21 -2.23 -1.72 -16.01
CA TYR A 21 -0.78 -1.97 -16.00
C TYR A 21 -0.08 -1.60 -17.31
N LYS A 22 -0.73 -1.84 -18.46
CA LYS A 22 -0.11 -1.63 -19.78
C LYS A 22 0.22 -0.17 -20.08
N ARG A 23 -0.50 0.78 -19.48
CA ARG A 23 -0.37 2.22 -19.75
C ARG A 23 0.32 2.97 -18.61
N ALA A 24 0.69 2.25 -17.56
CA ALA A 24 1.32 2.84 -16.39
C ALA A 24 2.71 3.38 -16.74
N TYR A 25 2.99 4.60 -16.31
CA TYR A 25 4.35 5.14 -16.37
C TYR A 25 5.23 4.51 -15.29
N PHE A 26 4.62 4.22 -14.14
CA PHE A 26 5.27 3.51 -13.04
C PHE A 26 4.32 2.45 -12.47
N ILE A 27 4.88 1.27 -12.25
CA ILE A 27 4.20 0.18 -11.57
C ILE A 27 5.21 -0.56 -10.66
N ASP A 28 4.78 -0.90 -9.46
CA ASP A 28 5.48 -1.83 -8.58
C ASP A 28 4.49 -2.81 -7.94
N ALA A 29 5.00 -3.98 -7.55
CA ALA A 29 4.25 -4.96 -6.79
C ALA A 29 5.18 -5.67 -5.82
N PHE A 30 4.80 -5.64 -4.54
CA PHE A 30 5.54 -6.28 -3.46
C PHE A 30 4.62 -7.15 -2.62
N SER A 31 5.14 -8.27 -2.12
CA SER A 31 4.39 -9.15 -1.23
C SER A 31 5.13 -9.48 0.06
N VAL A 32 4.34 -9.77 1.10
CA VAL A 32 4.81 -10.41 2.34
C VAL A 32 3.84 -11.51 2.72
N THR A 33 4.37 -12.60 3.28
CA THR A 33 3.53 -13.69 3.77
C THR A 33 2.93 -13.33 5.12
N LEU A 34 1.63 -13.56 5.26
CA LEU A 34 0.92 -13.37 6.51
C LEU A 34 1.10 -14.61 7.40
N PRO A 35 1.12 -14.46 8.73
CA PRO A 35 1.21 -15.60 9.63
C PRO A 35 -0.01 -16.49 9.46
N ALA A 36 0.19 -17.81 9.49
CA ALA A 36 -0.90 -18.77 9.40
C ALA A 36 -1.71 -18.76 10.72
N HIS A 37 -3.00 -18.44 10.64
CA HIS A 37 -3.90 -18.43 11.80
C HIS A 37 -5.05 -19.44 11.58
N GLY A 38 -4.79 -20.71 11.90
CA GLY A 38 -5.80 -21.76 11.85
C GLY A 38 -6.48 -21.92 10.48
N SER A 39 -7.67 -22.52 10.48
CA SER A 39 -8.38 -22.98 9.28
C SER A 39 -9.39 -21.98 8.69
N ARG A 40 -9.45 -20.73 9.18
CA ARG A 40 -10.39 -19.71 8.67
C ARG A 40 -9.67 -18.44 8.26
N ARG A 41 -10.02 -17.91 7.08
CA ARG A 41 -9.63 -16.59 6.59
C ARG A 41 -10.00 -15.53 7.62
N GLN A 42 -8.99 -14.86 8.19
CA GLN A 42 -9.16 -13.88 9.27
C GLN A 42 -8.77 -12.46 8.86
N TYR A 43 -8.05 -12.30 7.74
CA TYR A 43 -7.59 -10.99 7.31
C TYR A 43 -8.59 -10.35 6.35
N THR A 44 -8.98 -9.10 6.64
CA THR A 44 -9.75 -8.27 5.71
C THR A 44 -8.82 -7.31 4.98
N PRO A 45 -9.09 -6.98 3.70
CA PRO A 45 -8.28 -6.02 2.95
C PRO A 45 -8.15 -4.67 3.67
N ASP A 46 -9.18 -4.24 4.39
CA ASP A 46 -9.19 -3.00 5.16
C ASP A 46 -8.26 -3.01 6.36
N ALA A 47 -8.28 -4.09 7.15
CA ALA A 47 -7.38 -4.21 8.30
C ALA A 47 -5.93 -4.20 7.83
N LEU A 48 -5.64 -4.83 6.69
CA LEU A 48 -4.32 -4.82 6.08
C LEU A 48 -3.95 -3.46 5.49
N ALA A 49 -4.88 -2.78 4.83
CA ALA A 49 -4.65 -1.43 4.32
C ALA A 49 -4.39 -0.46 5.47
N GLN A 50 -5.15 -0.53 6.56
CA GLN A 50 -4.86 0.23 7.78
C GLN A 50 -3.48 -0.14 8.34
N ALA A 51 -3.14 -1.42 8.43
CA ALA A 51 -1.83 -1.85 8.92
C ALA A 51 -0.68 -1.37 8.02
N LEU A 52 -0.90 -1.19 6.71
CA LEU A 52 0.10 -0.69 5.77
C LEU A 52 0.24 0.83 5.81
N PHE A 53 -0.88 1.56 5.85
CA PHE A 53 -0.90 3.03 5.69
C PHE A 53 -0.88 3.79 7.02
N CYS A 54 -1.40 3.22 8.11
CA CYS A 54 -1.37 3.87 9.42
C CYS A 54 0.02 3.77 10.05
N ASN A 55 0.50 4.84 10.70
CA ASN A 55 1.84 4.96 11.27
C ASN A 55 2.98 4.77 10.24
N PRO A 56 3.10 5.66 9.24
CA PRO A 56 4.27 5.67 8.39
C PRO A 56 5.54 5.92 9.23
N PRO A 57 6.72 5.47 8.78
CA PRO A 57 7.95 5.72 9.52
C PRO A 57 8.23 7.21 9.70
N SER A 58 8.88 7.62 10.79
CA SER A 58 9.09 9.04 11.13
C SER A 58 9.84 9.83 10.04
N TRP A 59 10.73 9.16 9.28
CA TRP A 59 11.44 9.77 8.15
C TRP A 59 10.52 10.04 6.94
N PHE A 60 9.37 9.38 6.85
CA PHE A 60 8.34 9.66 5.84
C PHE A 60 7.79 11.07 6.01
N SER A 61 7.55 11.52 7.25
CA SER A 61 7.09 12.89 7.51
C SER A 61 8.10 13.93 7.02
N LEU A 62 9.40 13.65 7.13
CA LEU A 62 10.45 14.51 6.60
C LEU A 62 10.43 14.54 5.06
N LEU A 63 10.23 13.41 4.39
CA LEU A 63 10.11 13.37 2.93
C LEU A 63 8.86 14.06 2.41
N MET A 64 7.73 13.89 3.11
CA MET A 64 6.50 14.62 2.81
C MET A 64 6.70 16.12 2.97
N TRP A 65 7.42 16.55 4.00
CA TRP A 65 7.79 17.97 4.16
C TRP A 65 8.69 18.48 3.03
N ILE A 66 9.71 17.71 2.62
CA ILE A 66 10.58 18.06 1.49
C ILE A 66 9.77 18.17 0.19
N ARG A 67 8.93 17.16 -0.08
CA ARG A 67 8.02 17.13 -1.23
C ARG A 67 7.12 18.36 -1.25
N ASP A 68 6.48 18.66 -0.12
CA ASP A 68 5.56 19.78 0.01
C ASP A 68 6.30 21.11 -0.16
N ARG A 69 7.56 21.21 0.31
CA ARG A 69 8.38 22.41 0.09
C ARG A 69 8.74 22.61 -1.37
N VAL A 70 9.05 21.54 -2.10
CA VAL A 70 9.33 21.56 -3.54
C VAL A 70 8.04 21.86 -4.32
N MET A 71 6.91 21.27 -3.96
CA MET A 71 5.61 21.52 -4.60
C MET A 71 5.06 22.93 -4.32
N SER A 72 5.30 23.47 -3.12
CA SER A 72 4.99 24.87 -2.79
C SER A 72 5.77 25.86 -3.64
N ILE A 73 6.99 25.51 -4.08
CA ILE A 73 7.76 26.31 -5.04
C ILE A 73 7.21 26.17 -6.47
N LEU A 74 6.58 25.04 -6.79
CA LEU A 74 6.05 24.71 -8.12
C LEU A 74 4.55 25.02 -8.30
N GLY A 75 3.85 25.49 -7.27
CA GLY A 75 2.43 25.89 -7.35
C GLY A 75 1.42 24.73 -7.42
N VAL A 76 1.79 23.53 -6.95
CA VAL A 76 0.95 22.32 -6.94
C VAL A 76 0.35 22.11 -5.54
N LYS A 77 -0.87 21.56 -5.46
CA LYS A 77 -1.63 21.37 -4.21
C LYS A 77 -0.82 20.61 -3.15
N THR A 78 -0.90 21.09 -1.92
CA THR A 78 -0.17 20.56 -0.76
C THR A 78 -0.95 19.46 -0.04
N SER A 79 -0.25 18.62 0.75
CA SER A 79 -0.87 17.57 1.59
C SER A 79 -1.99 18.11 2.50
N THR A 80 -1.83 19.35 2.96
CA THR A 80 -2.78 20.06 3.82
C THR A 80 -4.08 20.42 3.10
N GLU A 81 -4.01 20.76 1.81
CA GLU A 81 -5.19 21.10 1.00
C GLU A 81 -5.98 19.85 0.62
N ILE A 82 -5.29 18.74 0.33
CA ILE A 82 -5.90 17.44 0.05
C ILE A 82 -6.62 16.92 1.31
N ARG A 83 -5.97 16.99 2.47
CA ARG A 83 -6.56 16.54 3.75
C ARG A 83 -7.76 17.39 4.18
N ALA A 84 -7.71 18.70 3.97
CA ALA A 84 -8.85 19.60 4.23
C ALA A 84 -10.02 19.39 3.24
N ALA A 85 -9.75 18.93 2.02
CA ALA A 85 -10.77 18.59 1.04
C ALA A 85 -11.41 17.21 1.33
N ALA A 86 -10.61 16.23 1.78
CA ALA A 86 -11.08 14.91 2.19
C ALA A 86 -11.99 14.97 3.44
N ASP A 87 -11.65 15.80 4.43
CA ASP A 87 -12.47 15.99 5.64
C ASP A 87 -13.86 16.60 5.34
N LYS A 88 -14.05 17.23 4.17
CA LYS A 88 -15.31 17.89 3.77
C LYS A 88 -16.23 17.03 2.89
N SER A 89 -15.75 15.94 2.30
CA SER A 89 -16.45 15.28 1.18
C SER A 89 -17.26 14.04 1.55
N GLY A 90 -17.15 13.53 2.79
CA GLY A 90 -17.87 12.32 3.22
C GLY A 90 -17.45 11.03 2.50
N VAL A 91 -16.27 11.05 1.85
CA VAL A 91 -15.72 9.91 1.12
C VAL A 91 -15.02 8.97 2.11
N GLU A 92 -15.31 7.67 2.02
CA GLU A 92 -14.61 6.65 2.80
C GLU A 92 -13.14 6.62 2.37
N THR A 93 -12.23 6.77 3.33
CA THR A 93 -10.79 6.87 3.09
C THR A 93 -10.04 5.90 3.98
N VAL A 94 -8.89 5.41 3.50
CA VAL A 94 -7.89 4.75 4.33
C VAL A 94 -6.70 5.69 4.46
N ALA A 95 -6.45 6.14 5.70
CA ALA A 95 -5.52 7.22 6.02
C ALA A 95 -5.87 8.53 5.28
N VAL A 96 -5.24 8.79 4.13
CA VAL A 96 -5.50 9.98 3.30
C VAL A 96 -5.96 9.63 1.89
N PHE A 97 -6.07 8.33 1.57
CA PHE A 97 -6.38 7.88 0.21
C PHE A 97 -7.85 7.49 0.09
N PRO A 98 -8.60 8.06 -0.88
CA PRO A 98 -9.97 7.65 -1.20
C PRO A 98 -10.05 6.17 -1.59
N ILE A 99 -11.11 5.50 -1.13
CA ILE A 99 -11.43 4.14 -1.59
C ILE A 99 -12.09 4.25 -2.97
N VAL A 100 -11.50 3.59 -3.96
CA VAL A 100 -12.01 3.51 -5.35
C VAL A 100 -12.87 2.27 -5.53
N SER A 101 -12.42 1.13 -5.00
CA SER A 101 -13.20 -0.12 -5.02
C SER A 101 -12.79 -1.04 -3.88
N ARG A 102 -13.70 -1.94 -3.51
CA ARG A 102 -13.51 -2.89 -2.43
C ARG A 102 -14.19 -4.21 -2.77
N THR A 103 -13.48 -5.30 -2.52
CA THR A 103 -13.97 -6.68 -2.62
C THR A 103 -13.56 -7.44 -1.36
N GLU A 104 -13.94 -8.71 -1.26
CA GLU A 104 -13.53 -9.57 -0.13
C GLU A 104 -12.02 -9.83 -0.08
N THR A 105 -11.33 -9.69 -1.23
CA THR A 105 -9.91 -10.02 -1.36
C THR A 105 -9.05 -8.82 -1.70
N GLU A 106 -9.64 -7.69 -2.09
CA GLU A 106 -8.89 -6.54 -2.59
C GLU A 106 -9.52 -5.23 -2.13
N ILE A 107 -8.68 -4.27 -1.78
CA ILE A 107 -9.09 -2.87 -1.67
C ILE A 107 -8.19 -2.03 -2.58
N VAL A 108 -8.83 -1.22 -3.41
CA VAL A 108 -8.16 -0.27 -4.30
C VAL A 108 -8.38 1.13 -3.77
N LEU A 109 -7.28 1.81 -3.50
CA LEU A 109 -7.26 3.20 -3.09
C LEU A 109 -6.66 4.05 -4.21
N GLY A 110 -7.03 5.31 -4.30
CA GLY A 110 -6.50 6.16 -5.35
C GLY A 110 -7.01 7.58 -5.35
N GLU A 111 -6.25 8.41 -6.06
CA GLU A 111 -6.57 9.82 -6.29
C GLU A 111 -6.19 10.18 -7.73
N ASP A 112 -7.03 10.99 -8.37
CA ASP A 112 -6.76 11.59 -9.67
C ASP A 112 -6.38 13.05 -9.45
N ASP A 113 -5.20 13.43 -9.92
CA ASP A 113 -4.68 14.79 -9.81
C ASP A 113 -4.26 15.30 -11.19
N SER A 114 -4.05 16.61 -11.32
CA SER A 114 -3.82 17.28 -12.61
C SER A 114 -2.53 16.85 -13.32
N HIS A 115 -1.61 16.20 -12.61
CA HIS A 115 -0.30 15.80 -13.14
C HIS A 115 -0.11 14.28 -13.20
N LEU A 116 -0.88 13.52 -12.43
CA LEU A 116 -0.90 12.05 -12.46
C LEU A 116 -2.16 11.48 -11.84
N ASP A 117 -2.49 10.25 -12.25
CA ASP A 117 -3.45 9.38 -11.59
C ASP A 117 -2.69 8.37 -10.76
N PHE A 118 -2.98 8.32 -9.46
CA PHE A 118 -2.40 7.36 -8.52
C PHE A 118 -3.43 6.30 -8.15
N ARG A 119 -3.04 5.04 -8.25
CA ARG A 119 -3.80 3.89 -7.76
C ARG A 119 -2.90 2.96 -6.97
N THR A 120 -3.40 2.45 -5.86
CA THR A 120 -2.74 1.39 -5.08
C THR A 120 -3.76 0.32 -4.74
N SER A 121 -3.38 -0.95 -4.92
CA SER A 121 -4.20 -2.11 -4.58
C SER A 121 -3.53 -2.88 -3.45
N ILE A 122 -4.34 -3.29 -2.48
CA ILE A 122 -3.97 -4.24 -1.44
C ILE A 122 -4.78 -5.52 -1.68
N LEU A 123 -4.11 -6.54 -2.22
CA LEU A 123 -4.70 -7.82 -2.60
C LEU A 123 -4.26 -8.92 -1.64
N ILE A 124 -5.22 -9.70 -1.15
CA ILE A 124 -5.00 -10.92 -0.38
C ILE A 124 -5.19 -12.11 -1.32
N ARG A 125 -4.18 -12.98 -1.39
CA ARG A 125 -4.26 -14.22 -2.14
C ARG A 125 -3.52 -15.35 -1.45
N GLU A 126 -3.75 -16.58 -1.90
CA GLU A 126 -2.95 -17.71 -1.46
C GLU A 126 -1.49 -17.53 -1.90
N ASN A 127 -0.55 -17.82 -1.00
CA ASN A 127 0.86 -17.74 -1.31
C ASN A 127 1.21 -18.72 -2.43
N GLN A 128 1.60 -18.19 -3.60
CA GLN A 128 1.88 -18.98 -4.79
C GLN A 128 3.27 -19.66 -4.75
N LEU A 129 4.11 -19.36 -3.75
CA LEU A 129 5.36 -20.10 -3.54
C LEU A 129 5.09 -21.38 -2.76
N GLY A 130 5.11 -22.50 -3.49
CA GLY A 130 5.15 -23.83 -2.89
C GLY A 130 6.37 -24.01 -1.97
N ALA A 131 6.12 -24.54 -0.77
CA ALA A 131 7.00 -25.40 0.05
C ALA A 131 8.51 -25.07 0.17
N THR A 132 8.93 -23.82 0.01
CA THR A 132 10.38 -23.49 -0.12
C THR A 132 10.88 -22.50 0.92
N SER A 133 10.29 -22.42 2.12
CA SER A 133 10.92 -21.74 3.26
C SER A 133 10.38 -22.21 4.61
N ASP A 134 10.49 -23.52 4.92
CA ASP A 134 10.33 -24.03 6.30
C ASP A 134 11.37 -23.42 7.28
N LYS A 135 12.37 -22.67 6.78
CA LYS A 135 13.41 -22.03 7.58
C LYS A 135 12.99 -20.71 8.23
N ASP A 136 11.89 -20.10 7.79
CA ASP A 136 11.52 -18.74 8.21
C ASP A 136 10.22 -18.69 9.04
N GLY A 137 9.56 -19.84 9.25
CA GLY A 137 8.27 -19.92 9.96
C GLY A 137 7.05 -19.44 9.15
N TYR A 138 7.25 -19.00 7.91
CA TYR A 138 6.18 -18.53 7.01
C TYR A 138 5.82 -19.64 5.99
N GLY A 139 4.93 -20.55 6.38
CA GLY A 139 4.47 -21.69 5.54
C GLY A 139 3.47 -21.32 4.44
N ARG A 140 2.68 -22.31 3.95
CA ARG A 140 1.54 -22.16 3.01
C ARG A 140 0.42 -21.30 3.63
N GLY A 141 0.66 -20.00 3.78
CA GLY A 141 -0.29 -19.03 4.28
C GLY A 141 -0.88 -18.17 3.16
N GLU A 142 -1.73 -17.21 3.54
CA GLU A 142 -2.09 -16.10 2.67
C GLU A 142 -0.89 -15.16 2.53
N GLU A 143 -0.75 -14.50 1.38
CA GLU A 143 0.12 -13.36 1.19
C GLU A 143 -0.70 -12.11 0.92
N ILE A 144 -0.15 -10.97 1.36
CA ILE A 144 -0.62 -9.65 0.96
C ILE A 144 0.29 -9.14 -0.16
N VAL A 145 -0.32 -8.68 -1.24
CA VAL A 145 0.33 -8.03 -2.37
C VAL A 145 -0.09 -6.57 -2.41
N ALA A 146 0.87 -5.67 -2.23
CA ALA A 146 0.69 -4.24 -2.45
C ALA A 146 1.16 -3.90 -3.86
N THR A 147 0.26 -3.39 -4.71
CA THR A 147 0.54 -2.97 -6.08
C THR A 147 0.30 -1.48 -6.24
N THR A 148 1.28 -0.73 -6.72
CA THR A 148 1.10 0.69 -7.06
C THR A 148 1.09 0.87 -8.56
N VAL A 149 0.16 1.65 -9.09
CA VAL A 149 0.08 2.01 -10.50
C VAL A 149 -0.06 3.53 -10.63
N VAL A 150 0.79 4.13 -11.46
CA VAL A 150 0.78 5.57 -11.72
C VAL A 150 0.73 5.86 -13.22
N HIS A 151 -0.26 6.65 -13.62
CA HIS A 151 -0.38 7.20 -14.96
C HIS A 151 -0.02 8.68 -14.92
N CYS A 152 0.84 9.15 -15.82
CA CYS A 152 1.22 10.56 -15.88
C CYS A 152 0.58 11.22 -17.10
N HIS A 153 0.05 12.44 -16.93
CA HIS A 153 -0.59 13.19 -18.02
C HIS A 153 0.37 14.10 -18.80
N GLY A 154 1.64 14.18 -18.39
CA GLY A 154 2.63 15.02 -19.06
C GLY A 154 4.03 14.94 -18.46
N LEU A 155 4.92 15.83 -18.90
CA LEU A 155 6.32 15.86 -18.47
C LEU A 155 6.48 16.18 -16.97
N LEU A 156 5.62 17.04 -16.41
CA LEU A 156 5.64 17.38 -14.99
C LEU A 156 5.36 16.15 -14.11
N GLY A 157 4.31 15.38 -14.44
CA GLY A 157 4.00 14.13 -13.74
C GLY A 157 5.13 13.11 -13.83
N ARG A 158 5.74 12.96 -15.01
CA ARG A 158 6.87 12.05 -15.24
C ARG A 158 8.12 12.47 -14.45
N ALA A 159 8.45 13.76 -14.42
CA ALA A 159 9.57 14.28 -13.65
C ALA A 159 9.33 14.07 -12.15
N TYR A 160 8.12 14.39 -11.67
CA TYR A 160 7.75 14.22 -10.28
C TYR A 160 7.85 12.75 -9.83
N ILE A 161 7.18 11.83 -10.52
CA ILE A 161 7.20 10.41 -10.15
C ILE A 161 8.61 9.82 -10.24
N THR A 162 9.46 10.26 -11.17
CA THR A 162 10.86 9.83 -11.25
C THR A 162 11.64 10.18 -9.98
N ILE A 163 11.40 11.37 -9.42
CA ILE A 163 12.05 11.83 -8.18
C ILE A 163 11.52 11.07 -6.96
N ILE A 164 10.20 10.87 -6.86
CA ILE A 164 9.60 10.24 -5.66
C ILE A 164 9.64 8.71 -5.67
N LYS A 165 9.74 8.07 -6.84
CA LYS A 165 9.76 6.60 -7.03
C LYS A 165 10.72 5.86 -6.10
N PRO A 166 12.02 6.21 -5.95
CA PRO A 166 12.91 5.48 -5.07
C PRO A 166 12.45 5.51 -3.61
N PHE A 167 11.92 6.64 -3.17
CA PHE A 167 11.36 6.78 -1.83
C PHE A 167 10.07 5.98 -1.67
N HIS A 168 9.17 6.06 -2.65
CA HIS A 168 7.94 5.26 -2.68
C HIS A 168 8.23 3.77 -2.50
N VAL A 169 9.14 3.20 -3.30
CA VAL A 169 9.53 1.78 -3.19
C VAL A 169 10.07 1.47 -1.79
N LEU A 170 10.89 2.34 -1.20
CA LEU A 170 11.43 2.16 0.14
C LEU A 170 10.33 2.16 1.21
N ILE A 171 9.38 3.10 1.12
CA ILE A 171 8.26 3.24 2.06
C ILE A 171 7.35 2.03 1.97
N VAL A 172 6.94 1.63 0.76
CA VAL A 172 6.04 0.48 0.57
C VAL A 172 6.68 -0.78 1.12
N LYS A 173 7.95 -1.06 0.79
CA LYS A 173 8.66 -2.23 1.33
C LYS A 173 8.76 -2.17 2.86
N TYR A 174 9.11 -1.02 3.43
CA TYR A 174 9.23 -0.88 4.88
C TYR A 174 7.88 -1.07 5.60
N SER A 175 6.82 -0.44 5.10
CA SER A 175 5.48 -0.59 5.67
C SER A 175 4.99 -2.03 5.55
N LEU A 176 5.17 -2.65 4.39
CA LEU A 176 4.73 -4.01 4.11
C LEU A 176 5.44 -5.02 5.03
N ALA A 177 6.75 -4.86 5.25
CA ALA A 177 7.53 -5.72 6.14
C ALA A 177 7.05 -5.72 7.61
N ARG A 178 6.27 -4.71 8.01
CA ARG A 178 5.73 -4.56 9.38
C ARG A 178 4.29 -5.03 9.53
N VAL A 179 3.61 -5.31 8.42
CA VAL A 179 2.20 -5.73 8.43
C VAL A 179 1.98 -7.00 9.27
N PRO A 180 2.78 -8.08 9.13
CA PRO A 180 2.63 -9.28 9.95
C PRO A 180 2.64 -9.01 11.47
N ASP A 181 3.61 -8.22 11.93
CA ASP A 181 3.74 -7.86 13.36
C ASP A 181 2.56 -7.01 13.86
N ARG A 182 2.08 -6.08 13.02
CA ARG A 182 0.98 -5.17 13.39
C ARG A 182 -0.34 -5.91 13.56
N ILE A 183 -0.60 -6.87 12.69
CA ILE A 183 -1.84 -7.66 12.78
C ILE A 183 -1.76 -8.61 13.98
N ALA A 184 -0.62 -9.28 14.17
CA ALA A 184 -0.42 -10.14 15.34
C ALA A 184 -0.59 -9.39 16.68
N ALA A 185 -0.15 -8.13 16.74
CA ALA A 185 -0.34 -7.29 17.91
C ALA A 185 -1.82 -6.90 18.14
N ASN A 186 -2.55 -6.59 17.07
CA ASN A 186 -3.98 -6.25 17.14
C ASN A 186 -4.84 -7.47 17.54
N ASP A 187 -4.50 -8.66 17.04
CA ASP A 187 -5.17 -9.91 17.42
C ASP A 187 -4.92 -10.25 18.89
N CYS A 188 -3.68 -10.06 19.37
CA CYS A 188 -3.34 -10.25 20.79
C CYS A 188 -4.09 -9.27 21.71
N TYR A 189 -4.32 -8.04 21.26
CA TYR A 189 -5.13 -7.06 22.00
C TYR A 189 -6.61 -7.44 22.04
N SER A 190 -7.18 -7.89 20.91
CA SER A 190 -8.58 -8.32 20.85
C SER A 190 -8.84 -9.60 21.66
N GLN A 191 -7.85 -10.48 21.81
CA GLN A 191 -7.96 -11.74 22.53
C GLN A 191 -7.76 -11.59 24.06
N LYS A 192 -7.06 -10.54 24.51
CA LYS A 192 -6.91 -10.19 25.95
C LYS A 192 -8.13 -9.50 26.56
N CYS A 193 -9.06 -8.99 25.75
CA CYS A 193 -10.31 -8.40 26.19
C CYS A 193 -11.48 -9.39 26.28
N ARG A 194 -11.20 -10.71 26.23
CA ARG A 194 -12.16 -11.78 26.46
C ARG A 194 -11.91 -12.49 27.78
#